data_AF-A0AAE3JB48-F1
#
_entry.id   AF-A0AAE3JB48-F1
#
_cell.length_a   1.000
_cell.length_b   1.000
_cell.length_c   1.000
_cell.angle_alpha   90.00
_cell.angle_beta   90.00
_cell.angle_gamma   90.00
#
_symmetry.space_group_name_H-M   'P 1'
#
loop_
_entity.id
_entity.type
_entity.pdbx_description
1 polymer ?
#
loop_
_entity_poly.entity_id
_entity_poly.type
_entity_poly.pdbx_seq_one_letter_code
_entity_poly.pdbx_strand_id
1 'polypeptide(L)'
;MKDQEDFHGDIGLAPAETAKTLKNPKSLKTAGFMPEEDALLEEIISKINERFDGIFSEGDRVIVETLYNRAKENKKLNRQAQKNDEEVYTKSIFPEVFKQVAQDGYIEQMKAFSKLFEDKRFYDTVMATLAQETYRHSNDCAL
;
A
#
# COMPACT_ATOMS: atom_id res chain seq x y z
N MET A 1 9.59 42.84 -44.01
CA MET A 1 10.88 43.10 -43.32
C MET A 1 10.57 43.39 -41.87
N LYS A 2 11.33 42.78 -40.94
CA LYS A 2 11.12 42.69 -39.48
C LYS A 2 10.28 41.46 -39.09
N ASP A 3 10.72 40.47 -38.31
CA ASP A 3 11.89 40.36 -37.42
C ASP A 3 12.45 38.93 -37.39
N GLN A 4 13.75 38.86 -37.13
CA GLN A 4 14.58 37.67 -36.94
C GLN A 4 14.82 37.53 -35.43
N GLU A 5 14.46 36.39 -34.84
CA GLU A 5 14.99 35.95 -33.54
C GLU A 5 15.28 34.46 -33.61
N ASP A 6 16.55 34.14 -33.88
CA ASP A 6 17.11 32.80 -33.87
C ASP A 6 17.46 32.43 -32.43
N PHE A 7 16.62 31.62 -31.78
CA PHE A 7 16.88 31.08 -30.44
C PHE A 7 17.78 29.84 -30.57
N HIS A 8 19.08 30.00 -30.32
CA HIS A 8 20.01 28.88 -30.18
C HIS A 8 19.86 28.23 -28.79
N GLY A 9 19.01 27.21 -28.71
CA GLY A 9 18.95 26.32 -27.55
C GLY A 9 20.10 25.32 -27.58
N ASP A 10 21.21 25.66 -26.92
CA ASP A 10 22.28 24.70 -26.63
C ASP A 10 21.76 23.70 -25.58
N ILE A 11 21.37 22.50 -26.01
CA ILE A 11 21.11 21.39 -25.09
C ILE A 11 22.39 20.56 -25.05
N GLY A 12 23.32 20.99 -24.18
CA GLY A 12 24.45 20.18 -23.78
C GLY A 12 23.97 18.88 -23.13
N LEU A 13 24.11 17.76 -23.84
CA LEU A 13 23.97 16.41 -23.30
C LEU A 13 25.20 16.10 -22.43
N ALA A 14 25.08 16.32 -21.13
CA ALA A 14 26.05 15.80 -20.16
C ALA A 14 25.86 14.27 -19.97
N PRO A 15 26.94 13.47 -19.90
CA PRO A 15 26.83 12.01 -19.83
C PRO A 15 26.29 11.56 -18.47
N ALA A 16 25.56 10.45 -18.52
CA ALA A 16 24.96 9.76 -17.39
C ALA A 16 25.96 9.52 -16.24
N GLU A 17 25.58 9.93 -15.02
CA GLU A 17 25.89 9.13 -13.85
C GLU A 17 24.98 9.48 -12.66
N THR A 18 24.57 8.43 -11.99
CA THR A 18 23.80 8.37 -10.74
C THR A 18 22.32 8.66 -10.90
N ALA A 19 21.59 7.56 -11.16
CA ALA A 19 20.28 7.35 -10.57
C ALA A 19 20.31 7.89 -9.13
N LYS A 20 19.66 9.04 -8.91
CA LYS A 20 19.36 9.51 -7.57
C LYS A 20 18.46 8.46 -6.97
N THR A 21 19.09 7.50 -6.30
CA THR A 21 18.46 6.68 -5.28
C THR A 21 17.70 7.65 -4.39
N LEU A 22 16.37 7.60 -4.48
CA LEU A 22 15.48 8.25 -3.55
C LEU A 22 15.85 7.70 -2.17
N LYS A 23 16.72 8.42 -1.47
CA LYS A 23 16.93 8.20 -0.05
C LYS A 23 15.66 8.69 0.62
N ASN A 24 14.75 7.77 0.88
CA ASN A 24 13.66 7.99 1.80
C ASN A 24 14.27 8.50 3.13
N PRO A 25 14.01 9.76 3.54
CA PRO A 25 14.47 10.22 4.84
C PRO A 25 13.73 9.42 5.91
N LYS A 26 14.41 8.44 6.50
CA LYS A 26 13.99 7.83 7.75
C LYS A 26 13.81 8.96 8.76
N SER A 27 12.58 9.15 9.21
CA SER A 27 12.15 10.09 10.25
C SER A 27 11.90 11.53 9.79
N LEU A 28 10.72 11.79 9.20
CA LEU A 28 10.05 13.06 9.45
C LEU A 28 9.26 12.92 10.76
N LYS A 29 9.92 13.28 11.87
CA LYS A 29 9.23 13.59 13.12
C LYS A 29 8.53 14.93 12.95
N THR A 30 7.35 14.93 12.34
CA THR A 30 6.43 16.06 12.47
C THR A 30 5.69 15.85 13.79
N ALA A 31 6.08 16.62 14.80
CA ALA A 31 5.38 16.71 16.07
C ALA A 31 4.00 17.32 15.83
N GLY A 32 3.01 16.44 15.66
CA GLY A 32 1.59 16.79 15.54
C GLY A 32 0.87 15.50 15.30
N PHE A 33 0.23 14.96 16.35
CA PHE A 33 -0.69 13.81 16.34
C PHE A 33 -0.72 13.06 15.01
N MET A 34 0.15 12.07 14.81
CA MET A 34 -0.18 11.06 13.80
C MET A 34 -1.48 10.42 14.29
N PRO A 35 -2.54 10.41 13.47
CA PRO A 35 -3.71 9.58 13.73
C PRO A 35 -3.22 8.18 14.13
N GLU A 36 -3.82 7.55 15.14
CA GLU A 36 -3.48 6.17 15.50
C GLU A 36 -3.56 5.24 14.28
N GLU A 37 -4.42 5.59 13.33
CA GLU A 37 -4.61 4.91 12.05
C GLU A 37 -3.36 4.91 11.17
N ASP A 38 -2.65 6.04 11.08
CA ASP A 38 -1.42 6.15 10.27
C ASP A 38 -0.28 5.36 10.93
N ALA A 39 -0.23 5.34 12.27
CA ALA A 39 0.73 4.54 13.02
C ALA A 39 0.49 3.03 12.83
N LEU A 40 -0.77 2.60 12.85
CA LEU A 40 -1.14 1.21 12.57
C LEU A 40 -0.76 0.81 11.14
N LEU A 41 -1.05 1.65 10.15
CA LEU A 41 -0.70 1.37 8.76
C LEU A 41 0.82 1.22 8.57
N GLU A 42 1.62 2.09 9.19
CA GLU A 42 3.09 1.98 9.15
C GLU A 42 3.59 0.70 9.82
N GLU A 43 2.98 0.27 10.93
CA GLU A 43 3.30 -1.01 11.56
C GLU A 43 3.00 -2.18 10.62
N ILE A 44 1.84 -2.17 9.94
CA ILE A 44 1.45 -3.18 8.96
C ILE A 44 2.45 -3.25 7.81
N ILE A 45 2.82 -2.10 7.24
CA ILE A 45 3.80 -2.01 6.17
C ILE A 45 5.14 -2.58 6.64
N SER A 46 5.57 -2.24 7.86
CA SER A 46 6.80 -2.77 8.45
C SER A 46 6.75 -4.28 8.60
N LYS A 47 5.66 -4.84 9.13
CA LYS A 47 5.46 -6.30 9.26
C LYS A 47 5.51 -7.02 7.92
N ILE A 48 4.87 -6.46 6.89
CA ILE A 48 4.89 -7.05 5.54
C ILE A 48 6.31 -6.99 4.97
N ASN A 49 7.00 -5.87 5.13
CA ASN A 49 8.39 -5.72 4.68
C ASN A 49 9.37 -6.64 5.45
N GLU A 50 9.14 -6.91 6.74
CA GLU A 50 9.94 -7.87 7.51
C GLU A 50 9.68 -9.32 7.10
N ARG A 51 8.43 -9.66 6.75
CA ARG A 51 8.05 -11.00 6.28
C ARG A 51 8.35 -11.23 4.81
N PHE A 52 8.54 -10.17 4.05
CA PHE A 52 8.82 -10.22 2.62
C PHE A 52 10.31 -9.96 2.37
N ASP A 53 11.05 -11.03 2.06
CA ASP A 53 12.49 -10.96 1.75
C ASP A 53 12.84 -10.23 0.42
N GLY A 54 11.85 -9.64 -0.25
CA GLY A 54 12.03 -8.95 -1.53
C GLY A 54 12.18 -7.42 -1.40
N ILE A 55 12.40 -6.75 -2.52
CA ILE A 55 12.47 -5.28 -2.55
C ILE A 55 11.05 -4.72 -2.34
N PHE A 56 10.80 -4.17 -1.16
CA PHE A 56 9.59 -3.39 -0.87
C PHE A 56 9.76 -1.98 -1.44
N SER A 57 8.97 -1.68 -2.45
CA SER A 57 8.97 -0.43 -3.19
C SER A 57 7.87 0.51 -2.72
N GLU A 58 7.91 1.76 -3.19
CA GLU A 58 6.85 2.73 -2.93
C GLU A 58 5.48 2.27 -3.50
N GLY A 59 5.49 1.55 -4.62
CA GLY A 59 4.27 0.94 -5.16
C GLY A 59 3.66 -0.09 -4.21
N ASP A 60 4.48 -0.90 -3.54
CA ASP A 60 4.01 -1.88 -2.56
C ASP A 60 3.37 -1.21 -1.34
N ARG A 61 3.94 -0.06 -0.91
CA ARG A 61 3.35 0.77 0.14
C ARG A 61 1.95 1.26 -0.23
N VAL A 62 1.81 1.82 -1.43
CA VAL A 62 0.53 2.32 -1.95
C VAL A 62 -0.50 1.18 -2.08
N ILE A 63 -0.07 -0.01 -2.48
CA ILE A 63 -0.92 -1.21 -2.54
C ILE A 63 -1.46 -1.55 -1.15
N VAL A 64 -0.58 -1.71 -0.16
CA VAL A 64 -0.97 -2.08 1.21
C VAL A 64 -1.89 -1.03 1.81
N GLU A 65 -1.58 0.25 1.65
CA GLU A 65 -2.40 1.38 2.09
C GLU A 65 -3.80 1.36 1.46
N THR A 66 -3.87 1.20 0.14
CA THR A 66 -5.14 1.15 -0.59
C THR A 66 -6.00 -0.03 -0.13
N LEU A 67 -5.38 -1.22 -0.02
CA LEU A 67 -6.05 -2.44 0.41
C LEU A 67 -6.57 -2.32 1.85
N TYR A 68 -5.74 -1.79 2.76
CA TYR A 68 -6.10 -1.57 4.15
C TYR A 68 -7.26 -0.58 4.28
N ASN A 69 -7.16 0.58 3.64
CA ASN A 69 -8.19 1.61 3.70
C ASN A 69 -9.54 1.09 3.16
N ARG A 70 -9.53 0.41 2.01
CA ARG A 70 -10.74 -0.20 1.44
C ARG A 70 -11.34 -1.29 2.33
N ALA A 71 -10.51 -2.13 2.94
CA ALA A 71 -10.98 -3.19 3.84
C ALA A 71 -11.58 -2.58 5.11
N LYS A 72 -10.90 -1.61 5.71
CA LYS A 72 -11.33 -0.91 6.93
C LYS A 72 -12.61 -0.11 6.73
N GLU A 73 -12.76 0.61 5.62
CA GLU A 73 -13.96 1.39 5.31
C GLU A 73 -15.18 0.50 5.00
N ASN A 74 -14.95 -0.79 4.73
CA ASN A 74 -16.01 -1.72 4.41
C ASN A 74 -16.81 -2.11 5.67
N LYS A 75 -17.87 -1.35 5.94
CA LYS A 75 -18.81 -1.59 7.05
C LYS A 75 -19.38 -3.00 7.10
N LYS A 76 -19.57 -3.65 5.94
CA LYS A 76 -20.04 -5.04 5.89
C LYS A 76 -18.96 -5.97 6.40
N LEU A 77 -17.72 -5.78 5.95
CA LEU A 77 -16.57 -6.56 6.40
C LEU A 77 -16.35 -6.41 7.91
N ASN A 78 -16.38 -5.19 8.46
CA ASN A 78 -16.21 -4.98 9.91
C ASN A 78 -17.33 -5.65 10.73
N ARG A 79 -18.58 -5.60 10.26
CA ARG A 79 -19.69 -6.33 10.91
C ARG A 79 -19.50 -7.85 10.85
N GLN A 80 -18.90 -8.36 9.77
CA GLN A 80 -18.60 -9.78 9.67
C GLN A 80 -17.46 -10.18 10.61
N ALA A 81 -16.44 -9.33 10.78
CA ALA A 81 -15.39 -9.52 11.78
C ALA A 81 -15.97 -9.64 13.20
N GLN A 82 -16.92 -8.77 13.56
CA GLN A 82 -17.53 -8.78 14.90
C GLN A 82 -18.48 -9.97 15.14
N LYS A 83 -19.07 -10.52 14.08
CA LYS A 83 -20.07 -11.60 14.18
C LYS A 83 -19.49 -13.00 14.09
N ASN A 84 -18.30 -13.15 13.54
CA ASN A 84 -17.69 -14.44 13.26
C ASN A 84 -16.35 -14.56 13.98
N ASP A 85 -15.91 -15.79 14.20
CA ASP A 85 -14.58 -16.06 14.74
C ASP A 85 -13.49 -15.61 13.76
N GLU A 86 -12.31 -15.28 14.30
CA GLU A 86 -11.15 -14.85 13.53
C GLU A 86 -10.81 -15.82 12.40
N GLU A 87 -10.89 -17.12 12.66
CA GLU A 87 -10.57 -18.15 11.66
C GLU A 87 -11.53 -18.10 10.46
N VAL A 88 -12.83 -17.94 10.70
CA VAL A 88 -13.85 -17.84 9.64
C VAL A 88 -13.68 -16.53 8.88
N TYR A 89 -13.45 -15.44 9.59
CA TYR A 89 -13.23 -14.13 8.97
C TYR A 89 -12.00 -14.15 8.06
N THR A 90 -10.84 -14.58 8.58
CA THR A 90 -9.56 -14.54 7.86
C THR A 90 -9.48 -15.56 6.71
N LYS A 91 -10.09 -16.75 6.86
CA LYS A 91 -10.00 -17.82 5.84
C LYS A 91 -11.14 -17.81 4.81
N SER A 92 -12.30 -17.25 5.13
CA SER A 92 -13.48 -17.35 4.26
C SER A 92 -14.06 -16.00 3.83
N ILE A 93 -14.10 -15.01 4.71
CA ILE A 93 -14.78 -13.73 4.43
C ILE A 93 -13.81 -12.72 3.83
N PHE A 94 -12.67 -12.52 4.49
CA PHE A 94 -11.66 -11.54 4.09
C PHE A 94 -11.06 -11.83 2.71
N PRO A 95 -10.71 -13.09 2.34
CA PRO A 95 -10.09 -13.36 1.03
C PRO A 95 -10.96 -12.96 -0.15
N GLU A 96 -12.29 -13.13 -0.04
CA GLU A 96 -13.24 -12.72 -1.08
C GLU A 96 -13.24 -11.19 -1.27
N VAL A 97 -13.33 -10.43 -0.18
CA VAL A 97 -13.32 -8.97 -0.23
C VAL A 97 -11.95 -8.44 -0.67
N PHE A 98 -10.88 -9.01 -0.11
CA PHE A 98 -9.51 -8.65 -0.46
C PHE A 98 -9.26 -8.84 -1.96
N LYS A 99 -9.66 -9.99 -2.52
CA LYS A 99 -9.53 -10.25 -3.95
C LYS A 99 -10.25 -9.21 -4.79
N GLN A 100 -11.47 -8.85 -4.42
CA GLN A 100 -12.25 -7.83 -5.15
C GLN A 100 -11.57 -6.46 -5.08
N VAL A 101 -11.14 -6.03 -3.89
CA VAL A 101 -10.41 -4.76 -3.72
C VAL A 101 -9.09 -4.77 -4.50
N ALA A 102 -8.35 -5.88 -4.47
CA ALA A 102 -7.10 -6.01 -5.21
C ALA A 102 -7.33 -5.95 -6.73
N GLN A 103 -8.41 -6.55 -7.24
CA GLN A 103 -8.79 -6.46 -8.65
C GLN A 103 -9.15 -5.03 -9.05
N ASP A 104 -9.91 -4.32 -8.22
CA ASP A 104 -10.23 -2.91 -8.47
C ASP A 104 -8.97 -2.04 -8.45
N GLY A 105 -8.08 -2.26 -7.47
CA GLY A 105 -6.78 -1.58 -7.38
C GLY A 105 -5.88 -1.86 -8.59
N TYR A 106 -5.97 -3.06 -9.18
CA TYR A 106 -5.29 -3.39 -10.42
C TYR A 106 -5.81 -2.60 -11.63
N ILE A 107 -7.11 -2.33 -11.70
CA ILE A 107 -7.68 -1.52 -12.77
C ILE A 107 -7.24 -0.05 -12.63
N GLU A 108 -7.18 0.46 -11.40
CA GLU A 108 -6.78 1.85 -11.12
C GLU A 108 -5.27 2.09 -11.25
N GLN A 109 -4.46 1.18 -10.71
CA GLN A 109 -3.01 1.30 -10.64
C GLN A 109 -2.34 0.00 -11.11
N MET A 110 -2.57 -0.33 -12.38
CA MET A 110 -2.08 -1.56 -13.02
C MET A 110 -0.59 -1.80 -12.75
N LYS A 111 0.26 -0.80 -12.95
CA LYS A 111 1.72 -0.94 -12.75
C LYS A 111 2.12 -1.24 -11.30
N ALA A 112 1.41 -0.70 -10.31
CA ALA A 112 1.71 -0.96 -8.91
C ALA A 112 1.21 -2.35 -8.53
N PHE A 113 -0.06 -2.64 -8.83
CA PHE A 113 -0.71 -3.89 -8.45
C PHE A 113 -0.28 -5.11 -9.27
N SER A 114 0.35 -4.98 -10.45
CA SER A 114 0.90 -6.11 -11.22
C SER A 114 1.77 -7.01 -10.37
N LYS A 115 2.68 -6.43 -9.57
CA LYS A 115 3.56 -7.20 -8.68
C LYS A 115 2.79 -7.99 -7.63
N LEU A 116 1.68 -7.44 -7.11
CA LEU A 116 0.82 -8.13 -6.14
C LEU A 116 0.25 -9.43 -6.70
N PHE A 117 -0.10 -9.46 -7.98
CA PHE A 117 -0.64 -10.67 -8.63
C PHE A 117 0.45 -11.59 -9.22
N GLU A 118 1.62 -11.06 -9.54
CA GLU A 118 2.77 -11.83 -10.00
C GLU A 118 3.43 -12.62 -8.86
N ASP A 119 3.48 -12.05 -7.65
CA ASP A 119 4.07 -12.71 -6.47
C ASP A 119 3.00 -13.22 -5.51
N LYS A 120 2.72 -14.53 -5.61
CA LYS A 120 1.78 -15.21 -4.72
C LYS A 120 2.19 -15.13 -3.24
N ARG A 121 3.49 -15.14 -2.93
CA ARG A 121 3.94 -15.04 -1.53
C ARG A 121 3.66 -13.65 -0.97
N PHE A 122 3.89 -12.62 -1.78
CA PHE A 122 3.53 -11.26 -1.41
C PHE A 122 2.02 -11.12 -1.22
N TYR A 123 1.22 -11.60 -2.16
CA TYR A 123 -0.25 -11.63 -2.06
C TYR A 123 -0.72 -12.29 -0.75
N ASP A 124 -0.26 -13.51 -0.49
CA ASP A 124 -0.67 -14.29 0.69
C ASP A 124 -0.25 -13.58 1.99
N THR A 125 0.95 -12.99 2.01
CA THR A 125 1.49 -12.26 3.17
C THR A 125 0.70 -10.99 3.46
N VAL A 126 0.43 -10.18 2.43
CA VAL A 126 -0.37 -8.96 2.54
C VAL A 126 -1.78 -9.31 2.99
N MET A 127 -2.42 -10.29 2.33
CA MET A 127 -3.77 -10.73 2.67
C MET A 127 -3.86 -11.20 4.12
N ALA A 128 -2.96 -12.08 4.57
CA ALA A 128 -2.99 -12.61 5.93
C ALA A 128 -2.73 -11.52 6.99
N THR A 129 -1.76 -10.64 6.74
CA THR A 129 -1.43 -9.54 7.65
C THR A 129 -2.61 -8.58 7.77
N LEU A 130 -3.17 -8.14 6.64
CA LEU A 130 -4.33 -7.25 6.66
C LEU A 130 -5.56 -7.92 7.28
N ALA A 131 -5.80 -9.20 7.04
CA ALA A 131 -6.93 -9.92 7.63
C ALA A 131 -6.89 -9.87 9.16
N GLN A 132 -5.72 -10.14 9.76
CA GLN A 132 -5.55 -10.09 11.22
C GLN A 132 -5.74 -8.67 11.76
N GLU A 133 -5.17 -7.68 11.09
CA GLU A 133 -5.16 -6.30 11.56
C GLU A 133 -6.54 -5.65 11.43
N THR A 134 -7.27 -5.94 10.36
CA THR A 134 -8.65 -5.46 10.16
C THR A 134 -9.61 -6.13 11.15
N TYR A 135 -9.38 -7.41 11.49
CA TYR A 135 -10.13 -8.12 12.52
C TYR A 135 -9.90 -7.53 13.91
N ARG A 136 -8.63 -7.34 14.30
CA ARG A 136 -8.26 -6.67 15.56
C ARG A 136 -8.88 -5.28 15.65
N HIS A 137 -8.70 -4.44 14.62
CA HIS A 137 -9.26 -3.09 14.61
C HIS A 137 -10.79 -3.08 14.74
N SER A 138 -11.47 -4.01 14.07
CA SER A 138 -12.94 -4.12 14.14
C SER A 138 -13.44 -4.53 15.52
N ASN A 139 -12.65 -5.30 16.27
CA ASN A 139 -12.98 -5.76 17.61
C ASN A 139 -12.51 -4.80 18.71
N ASP A 140 -11.36 -4.15 18.54
CA ASP A 140 -10.84 -3.13 19.45
C ASP A 140 -11.74 -1.87 19.45
N CYS A 141 -12.29 -1.47 18.29
CA CYS A 141 -13.30 -0.41 18.20
C CYS A 141 -14.70 -0.81 18.71
N ALA A 142 -14.93 -2.08 19.05
CA ALA A 142 -16.22 -2.58 19.54
C ALA A 142 -16.30 -2.69 21.08
N LEU A 143 -15.18 -2.43 21.77
CA LEU A 143 -15.07 -2.34 23.24
C LEU A 143 -15.19 -0.89 23.71
#